data_AF-A0A352VSX4-F1
#
_entry.id   AF-A0A352VSX4-F1
#
_cell.length_a   1.000
_cell.length_b   1.000
_cell.length_c   1.000
_cell.angle_alpha   90.00
_cell.angle_beta   90.00
_cell.angle_gamma   90.00
#
_symmetry.space_group_name_H-M   'P 1'
#
loop_
_entity.id
_entity.type
_entity.pdbx_description
1 polymer ?
#
loop_
_entity_poly.entity_id
_entity_poly.type
_entity_poly.pdbx_seq_one_letter_code
_entity_poly.pdbx_strand_id
1 'polypeptide(L)'
;MSKTKTMPTLDLGARPRRVSRRTLLSSVPALGGLLLTGCSRDTFVPPMVRGGLIGIADVLTMSTNRLLLSGQPLAREYQPSDIAPDFPTWGQTNPRDEKYQRMLRAGFAD
;
A
#
# COMPACT_ATOMS: atom_id res chain seq x y z
N MET A 1 -36.84 -55.36 -26.33
CA MET A 1 -35.66 -54.49 -26.57
C MET A 1 -36.21 -53.08 -26.84
N SER A 2 -36.19 -52.20 -25.83
CA SER A 2 -35.18 -51.13 -25.62
C SER A 2 -35.47 -49.92 -26.53
N LYS A 3 -35.65 -48.67 -26.08
CA LYS A 3 -35.68 -47.99 -24.78
C LYS A 3 -36.34 -46.62 -25.05
N THR A 4 -37.22 -46.14 -24.16
CA THR A 4 -37.66 -44.74 -24.13
C THR A 4 -36.51 -43.87 -23.61
N LYS A 5 -36.14 -42.84 -24.37
CA LYS A 5 -35.03 -41.94 -24.01
C LYS A 5 -35.58 -40.78 -23.19
N THR A 6 -35.48 -40.87 -21.87
CA THR A 6 -35.80 -39.79 -20.93
C THR A 6 -34.74 -38.68 -21.06
N MET A 7 -35.17 -37.46 -21.39
CA MET A 7 -34.34 -36.25 -21.34
C MET A 7 -34.10 -35.86 -19.88
N PRO A 8 -32.85 -35.57 -19.45
CA PRO A 8 -32.60 -35.00 -18.14
C PRO A 8 -32.96 -33.51 -18.16
N THR A 9 -33.98 -33.13 -17.39
CA THR A 9 -34.23 -31.74 -17.01
C THR A 9 -33.07 -31.25 -16.16
N LEU A 10 -32.31 -30.29 -16.69
CA LEU A 10 -31.28 -29.56 -15.96
C LEU A 10 -31.94 -28.71 -14.87
N ASP A 11 -31.74 -29.14 -13.63
CA ASP A 11 -32.21 -28.48 -12.42
C ASP A 11 -31.41 -27.17 -12.21
N LEU A 12 -31.90 -26.07 -12.78
CA LEU A 12 -31.36 -24.71 -12.57
C LEU A 12 -31.81 -24.18 -11.20
N GLY A 13 -31.37 -24.84 -10.13
CA GLY A 13 -31.82 -24.62 -8.77
C GLY A 13 -30.71 -24.45 -7.75
N ALA A 14 -29.53 -23.98 -8.15
CA ALA A 14 -28.43 -23.73 -7.21
C ALA A 14 -28.70 -22.45 -6.39
N ARG A 15 -29.39 -22.60 -5.24
CA ARG A 15 -29.48 -21.53 -4.23
C ARG A 15 -28.06 -21.18 -3.77
N PRO A 16 -27.67 -19.89 -3.68
CA PRO A 16 -26.35 -19.52 -3.18
C PRO A 16 -26.21 -20.03 -1.74
N ARG A 17 -25.29 -20.99 -1.56
CA ARG A 17 -25.02 -21.58 -0.26
C ARG A 17 -24.47 -20.47 0.63
N ARG A 18 -25.18 -20.13 1.72
CA ARG A 18 -24.70 -19.13 2.69
C ARG A 18 -23.33 -19.55 3.18
N VAL A 19 -22.29 -18.84 2.77
CA VAL A 19 -20.93 -19.10 3.22
C VAL A 19 -20.86 -18.67 4.69
N SER A 20 -20.62 -19.64 5.58
CA SER A 20 -20.43 -19.33 6.99
C SER A 20 -19.18 -18.49 7.16
N ARG A 21 -19.23 -17.49 8.05
CA ARG A 21 -18.05 -16.68 8.43
C ARG A 21 -16.87 -17.58 8.80
N ARG A 22 -17.15 -18.74 9.41
CA ARG A 22 -16.14 -19.75 9.77
C ARG A 22 -15.47 -20.39 8.56
N THR A 23 -16.22 -20.61 7.47
CA THR A 23 -15.69 -21.15 6.20
C THR A 23 -14.84 -20.12 5.46
N LEU A 24 -15.21 -18.84 5.53
CA LEU A 24 -14.37 -17.75 5.01
C LEU A 24 -13.07 -17.63 5.81
N LEU A 25 -13.16 -17.58 7.14
CA LEU A 25 -11.99 -17.47 8.01
C LEU A 25 -11.06 -18.68 7.92
N SER A 26 -11.58 -19.89 7.68
CA SER A 26 -10.75 -21.09 7.47
C SER A 26 -9.97 -21.08 6.15
N SER A 27 -10.37 -20.25 5.17
CA SER A 27 -9.68 -20.13 3.87
C SER A 27 -8.54 -19.10 3.86
N VAL A 28 -8.50 -18.21 4.85
CA VAL A 28 -7.46 -17.16 4.99
C VAL A 28 -6.03 -17.71 5.09
N PRO A 29 -5.71 -18.76 5.88
CA PRO A 29 -4.33 -19.26 5.96
C PRO A 29 -3.83 -19.87 4.65
N ALA A 30 -4.72 -20.49 3.84
CA ALA A 30 -4.35 -21.06 2.55
C ALA A 30 -3.99 -19.97 1.52
N LEU A 31 -4.69 -18.83 1.55
CA LEU A 31 -4.37 -17.67 0.72
C LEU A 31 -3.12 -16.94 1.24
N GLY A 32 -2.95 -16.84 2.55
CA GLY A 32 -1.75 -16.28 3.18
C GLY A 32 -0.47 -17.03 2.77
N GLY A 33 -0.51 -18.36 2.76
CA GLY A 33 0.63 -19.19 2.35
C GLY A 33 1.08 -18.95 0.90
N LEU A 34 0.14 -18.77 -0.03
CA LEU A 34 0.43 -18.49 -1.45
C LEU A 34 0.94 -17.07 -1.69
N LEU A 35 0.48 -16.09 -0.90
CA LEU A 35 0.99 -14.71 -0.98
C LEU A 35 2.41 -14.60 -0.40
N LEU A 36 2.76 -15.42 0.60
CA LEU A 36 4.13 -15.46 1.15
C LEU A 36 5.16 -16.05 0.18
N THR A 37 4.78 -16.95 -0.73
CA THR A 37 5.73 -17.52 -1.72
C THR A 37 5.94 -16.61 -2.95
N GLY A 38 5.09 -15.61 -3.15
CA GLY A 38 5.15 -14.68 -4.30
C GLY A 38 5.79 -13.33 -4.04
N CYS A 39 6.10 -12.97 -2.78
CA CYS A 39 6.83 -11.74 -2.47
C CYS A 39 8.32 -11.93 -2.78
N SER A 40 8.72 -11.61 -4.01
CA SER A 40 10.14 -11.45 -4.37
C SER A 40 10.77 -10.45 -3.41
N ARG A 41 11.68 -10.97 -2.59
CA ARG A 41 12.34 -10.25 -1.49
C ARG A 41 12.97 -8.94 -1.98
N ASP A 42 13.40 -8.87 -3.23
CA ASP A 42 14.13 -7.75 -3.82
C ASP A 42 13.27 -6.50 -4.11
N THR A 43 11.95 -6.63 -4.24
CA THR A 43 11.08 -5.53 -4.68
C THR A 43 10.54 -4.66 -3.53
N PHE A 44 10.58 -5.19 -2.30
CA PHE A 44 9.97 -4.59 -1.12
C PHE A 44 10.81 -4.83 0.15
N VAL A 45 12.12 -4.56 0.08
CA VAL A 45 12.99 -4.63 1.26
C VAL A 45 12.82 -3.34 2.09
N PRO A 46 12.26 -3.39 3.31
CA PRO A 46 12.36 -2.27 4.23
C PRO A 46 13.84 -2.09 4.62
N PRO A 47 14.28 -0.87 4.95
CA PRO A 47 15.65 -0.63 5.39
C PRO A 47 15.97 -1.59 6.56
N MET A 48 17.00 -2.44 6.41
CA MET A 48 17.37 -3.52 7.36
C MET A 48 17.93 -2.99 8.70
N VAL A 49 17.42 -1.86 9.19
CA VAL A 49 17.92 -1.20 10.41
C VAL A 49 17.51 -1.99 11.66
N ARG A 50 16.48 -2.86 11.58
CA ARG A 50 16.02 -3.70 12.70
C ARG A 50 15.63 -5.10 12.25
N GLY A 51 16.46 -6.10 12.56
CA GLY A 51 16.16 -7.52 12.33
C GLY A 51 15.08 -8.07 13.27
N GLY A 52 14.76 -9.36 13.12
CA GLY A 52 13.83 -10.09 14.00
C GLY A 52 12.34 -9.78 13.74
N LEU A 53 11.51 -9.90 14.80
CA LEU A 53 10.05 -9.70 14.72
C LEU A 53 9.67 -8.29 14.25
N ILE A 54 10.47 -7.29 14.61
CA ILE A 54 10.25 -5.89 14.22
C ILE A 54 10.39 -5.74 12.70
N GLY A 55 11.44 -6.31 12.09
CA GLY A 55 11.60 -6.29 10.64
C GLY A 55 10.46 -7.00 9.91
N ILE A 56 9.92 -8.10 10.45
CA ILE A 56 8.75 -8.79 9.88
C ILE A 56 7.50 -7.91 9.99
N ALA A 57 7.29 -7.25 11.14
CA ALA A 57 6.17 -6.32 11.33
C ALA A 57 6.26 -5.13 10.37
N ASP A 58 7.46 -4.63 10.08
CA ASP A 58 7.68 -3.54 9.11
C ASP A 58 7.32 -3.98 7.68
N VAL A 59 7.78 -5.17 7.24
CA VAL A 59 7.41 -5.73 5.92
C VAL A 59 5.90 -5.92 5.81
N LEU A 60 5.27 -6.48 6.83
CA LEU A 60 3.83 -6.73 6.84
C LEU A 60 3.05 -5.40 6.77
N THR A 61 3.46 -4.41 7.54
CA THR A 61 2.83 -3.09 7.57
C THR A 61 2.96 -2.40 6.21
N MET A 62 4.16 -2.38 5.64
CA MET A 62 4.42 -1.76 4.35
C MET A 62 3.66 -2.44 3.20
N SER A 63 3.66 -3.77 3.16
CA SER A 63 2.94 -4.54 2.13
C SER A 63 1.43 -4.37 2.26
N THR A 64 0.89 -4.38 3.48
CA THR A 64 -0.54 -4.14 3.74
C THR A 64 -0.96 -2.75 3.30
N ASN A 65 -0.21 -1.71 3.69
CA ASN A 65 -0.49 -0.34 3.27
C ASN A 65 -0.47 -0.20 1.75
N ARG A 66 0.51 -0.80 1.07
CA ARG A 66 0.59 -0.75 -0.39
C ARG A 66 -0.52 -1.52 -1.09
N LEU A 67 -0.94 -2.65 -0.53
CA LEU A 67 -2.07 -3.42 -1.05
C LEU A 67 -3.37 -2.63 -0.92
N LEU A 68 -3.63 -2.06 0.26
CA LEU A 68 -4.84 -1.30 0.55
C LEU A 68 -4.91 0.00 -0.26
N LEU A 69 -3.79 0.70 -0.40
CA LEU A 69 -3.68 1.97 -1.13
C LEU A 69 -3.37 1.78 -2.62
N SER A 70 -3.31 0.55 -3.12
CA SER A 70 -3.04 0.27 -4.53
C SER A 70 -4.07 0.92 -5.43
N GLY A 71 -3.61 1.68 -6.43
CA GLY A 71 -4.48 2.38 -7.38
C GLY A 71 -5.22 3.60 -6.80
N GLN A 72 -4.94 3.97 -5.55
CA GLN A 72 -5.44 5.22 -4.98
C GLN A 72 -4.44 6.35 -5.25
N PRO A 73 -4.91 7.57 -5.57
CA PRO A 73 -4.01 8.72 -5.68
C PRO A 73 -3.33 8.96 -4.33
N LEU A 74 -2.00 8.92 -4.30
CA LEU A 74 -1.22 9.06 -3.05
C LEU A 74 -1.40 10.45 -2.42
N ALA A 75 -1.63 11.46 -3.25
CA ALA A 75 -1.89 12.83 -2.86
C ALA A 75 -2.87 13.46 -3.85
N ARG A 76 -3.58 14.50 -3.42
CA ARG A 76 -4.33 15.33 -4.35
C ARG A 76 -3.34 16.06 -5.26
N GLU A 77 -3.50 15.87 -6.56
CA GLU A 77 -2.75 16.65 -7.56
C GLU A 77 -3.38 18.04 -7.65
N TYR A 78 -2.53 19.07 -7.61
CA TYR A 78 -2.90 20.47 -7.69
C TYR A 78 -2.27 21.08 -8.95
N GLN A 79 -3.00 21.97 -9.61
CA GLN A 79 -2.48 22.68 -10.75
C GLN A 79 -1.44 23.73 -10.30
N PRO A 80 -0.50 24.15 -11.16
CA PRO A 80 0.42 25.22 -10.81
C PRO A 80 -0.26 26.52 -10.35
N SER A 81 -1.49 26.77 -10.83
CA SER A 81 -2.33 27.89 -10.41
C SER A 81 -2.83 27.81 -8.96
N ASP A 82 -2.85 26.62 -8.38
CA ASP A 82 -3.33 26.37 -7.01
C ASP A 82 -2.20 26.55 -5.97
N ILE A 83 -0.95 26.74 -6.43
CA ILE A 83 0.18 27.05 -5.56
C ILE A 83 -0.01 28.47 -5.05
N ALA A 84 -0.11 28.62 -3.73
CA ALA A 84 -0.15 29.94 -3.11
C ALA A 84 1.12 30.73 -3.50
N PRO A 85 0.98 31.92 -4.12
CA PRO A 85 2.13 32.69 -4.59
C PRO A 85 3.02 33.12 -3.43
N ASP A 86 2.40 33.48 -2.31
CA ASP A 86 3.07 33.87 -1.08
C ASP A 86 2.65 32.92 0.04
N PHE A 87 3.60 32.14 0.55
CA PHE A 87 3.41 31.39 1.78
C PHE A 87 3.75 32.30 2.97
N PRO A 88 2.80 32.58 3.89
CA PRO A 88 3.09 33.40 5.06
C PRO A 88 4.09 32.67 5.95
N THR A 89 5.35 33.09 5.89
CA THR A 89 6.38 32.63 6.82
C THR A 89 6.14 33.30 8.17
N TRP A 90 6.06 32.51 9.24
CA TRP A 90 5.92 33.01 10.61
C TRP A 90 7.23 33.62 11.12
N GLY A 91 7.72 34.70 10.51
CA GLY A 91 9.00 35.33 10.89
C GLY A 91 10.27 34.53 10.52
N GLN A 92 10.14 33.24 10.22
CA GLN A 92 11.21 32.39 9.67
C GLN A 92 11.39 32.68 8.16
N THR A 93 11.99 33.83 7.85
CA THR A 93 12.56 34.11 6.53
C THR A 93 14.07 33.92 6.57
N ASN A 94 14.76 34.21 5.46
CA ASN A 94 16.22 34.16 5.36
C ASN A 94 16.88 34.84 6.59
N PRO A 95 17.62 34.10 7.44
CA PRO A 95 18.21 34.62 8.67
C PRO A 95 19.06 35.86 8.41
N ARG A 96 18.77 36.98 9.09
CA ARG A 96 19.51 38.25 8.92
C ARG A 96 20.85 38.30 9.67
N ASP A 97 21.21 37.23 10.37
CA ASP A 97 22.44 37.13 11.15
C ASP A 97 23.70 37.31 10.28
N GLU A 98 24.62 38.16 10.73
CA GLU A 98 25.81 38.50 9.94
C GLU A 98 26.72 37.32 9.66
N LYS A 99 26.86 36.39 10.60
CA LYS A 99 27.69 35.19 10.42
C LYS A 99 27.06 34.30 9.35
N TYR A 100 25.76 34.07 9.43
CA TYR A 100 25.03 33.33 8.40
C TYR A 100 25.16 33.99 7.02
N GLN A 101 25.00 35.31 6.93
CA GLN A 101 25.11 36.04 5.66
C GLN A 101 26.55 36.08 5.10
N ARG A 102 27.59 35.94 5.94
CA ARG A 102 28.97 35.74 5.46
C ARG A 102 29.16 34.35 4.85
N MET A 103 28.76 33.29 5.56
CA MET A 103 28.85 31.91 5.07
C MET A 103 28.04 31.72 3.78
N LEU A 104 26.83 32.29 3.72
CA LEU A 104 26.00 32.24 2.52
C LEU A 104 26.69 32.88 1.31
N ARG A 105 27.35 34.03 1.48
CA ARG A 105 28.12 34.69 0.42
C ARG A 105 29.36 33.90 0.00
N ALA A 106 29.98 33.18 0.93
CA ALA A 106 31.11 32.30 0.66
C ALA A 106 30.68 30.94 0.08
N GLY A 107 29.37 30.68 -0.08
CA GLY A 107 28.86 29.39 -0.53
C GLY A 107 29.10 28.26 0.47
N PHE A 108 29.23 28.58 1.77
CA PHE A 108 29.58 27.65 2.84
C PHE A 108 30.90 26.90 2.59
N ALA A 109 31.87 27.58 1.97
CA ALA A 109 33.17 27.00 1.62
C ALA A 109 34.20 27.06 2.77
N ASP A 110 33.90 27.83 3.82
CA ASP A 110 34.67 27.99 5.05
C ASP A 110 34.56 26.82 6.03
#